data_AF-A0A0B6F4C3-F1
#
_entry.id   AF-A0A0B6F4C3-F1
#
_cell.length_a   1.000
_cell.length_b   1.000
_cell.length_c   1.000
_cell.angle_alpha   90.00
_cell.angle_beta   90.00
_cell.angle_gamma   90.00
#
_symmetry.space_group_name_H-M   'P 1'
#
loop_
_entity.id
_entity.type
_entity.pdbx_description
1 polymer ?
#
loop_
_entity_poly.entity_id
_entity_poly.type
_entity_poly.pdbx_seq_one_letter_code
_entity_poly.pdbx_strand_id
1 'polypeptide(L)'
;MTHSPIRLPRTKLKISDKARAYLAPEESQTHDSQPNREIDRSGIREVIDSTGLPPSRAKASDVLAGLFIGFFGVTAAFLALIFGFVIFISAGSDEGDSSGIVHGFLICGALAVVFVGLAILVVRSEKRSSKRTSIAWKNGWIEYRPALIGELVLHRRRRNDDSTDHYYKAPLLILQPDGSMPKAWCAEFVSANPNWLKMRGFTVADGPLVATVDFNHNNGWHVVAYRADDPNPTSALQHGLSKEQMEAVLTFAENSWVK
;
A
#
# COMPACT_ATOMS: atom_id res chain seq x y z
N MET A 1 24.04 36.97 -1.33
CA MET A 1 24.48 35.58 -1.54
C MET A 1 23.23 34.75 -1.80
N THR A 2 23.04 34.30 -3.03
CA THR A 2 21.93 33.41 -3.40
C THR A 2 22.22 32.03 -2.81
N HIS A 3 21.62 31.69 -1.66
CA HIS A 3 21.63 30.32 -1.18
C HIS A 3 20.91 29.47 -2.22
N SER A 4 21.64 28.60 -2.92
CA SER A 4 21.03 27.53 -3.69
C SER A 4 20.23 26.67 -2.70
N PRO A 5 18.92 26.48 -2.90
CA PRO A 5 18.12 25.67 -2.00
C PRO A 5 18.73 24.28 -1.92
N ILE A 6 18.91 23.77 -0.70
CA ILE A 6 19.38 22.42 -0.47
C ILE A 6 18.32 21.49 -1.06
N ARG A 7 18.68 20.79 -2.13
CA ARG A 7 17.80 19.79 -2.73
C ARG A 7 17.91 18.50 -1.94
N LEU A 8 16.79 17.82 -1.78
CA LEU A 8 16.64 16.50 -1.17
C LEU A 8 16.58 15.46 -2.31
N PRO A 9 17.70 14.82 -2.70
CA PRO A 9 17.70 13.92 -3.85
C PRO A 9 16.68 12.78 -3.66
N ARG A 10 15.68 12.71 -4.55
CA ARG A 10 14.58 11.75 -4.44
C ARG A 10 15.10 10.32 -4.55
N THR A 11 14.58 9.41 -3.73
CA THR A 11 14.90 8.01 -3.86
C THR A 11 14.35 7.44 -5.17
N LYS A 12 15.13 6.53 -5.78
CA LYS A 12 14.69 5.73 -6.93
C LYS A 12 14.21 4.34 -6.51
N LEU A 13 14.18 4.06 -5.20
CA LEU A 13 13.79 2.77 -4.66
C LEU A 13 12.31 2.53 -4.94
N LYS A 14 12.00 1.36 -5.52
CA LYS A 14 10.61 0.94 -5.69
C LYS A 14 10.14 0.25 -4.42
N ILE A 15 9.35 0.96 -3.63
CA ILE A 15 8.73 0.42 -2.42
C ILE A 15 7.34 -0.11 -2.80
N SER A 16 7.08 -1.38 -2.50
CA SER A 16 5.77 -1.98 -2.68
C SER A 16 4.75 -1.37 -1.71
N ASP A 17 3.49 -1.15 -2.10
CA ASP A 17 2.46 -0.59 -1.18
C ASP A 17 1.73 -1.64 -0.33
N LYS A 18 2.21 -2.90 -0.30
CA LYS A 18 1.42 -4.05 0.18
C LYS A 18 1.11 -4.06 1.69
N ALA A 19 1.68 -3.21 2.53
CA ALA A 19 1.44 -3.20 3.99
C ALA A 19 1.11 -1.80 4.53
N ARG A 20 -0.08 -1.30 4.16
CA ARG A 20 -0.70 -0.09 4.75
C ARG A 20 -1.29 -0.31 6.16
N ALA A 21 -1.35 -1.57 6.62
CA ALA A 21 -2.05 -1.96 7.83
C ALA A 21 -1.53 -1.27 9.10
N TYR A 22 -0.25 -0.92 9.14
CA TYR A 22 0.39 -0.28 10.30
C TYR A 22 -0.13 1.13 10.60
N LEU A 23 -0.60 1.87 9.60
CA LEU A 23 -0.97 3.28 9.78
C LEU A 23 -2.39 3.45 10.33
N ALA A 24 -3.29 2.52 10.02
CA ALA A 24 -4.67 2.56 10.46
C ALA A 24 -5.16 1.14 10.72
N PRO A 25 -4.76 0.49 11.83
CA PRO A 25 -5.13 -0.88 12.17
C PRO A 25 -6.63 -1.01 12.47
N GLU A 26 -7.15 -2.24 12.51
CA GLU A 26 -8.60 -2.45 12.58
C GLU A 26 -9.13 -2.13 13.97
N GLU A 27 -8.33 -2.46 14.98
CA GLU A 27 -8.68 -2.20 16.38
C GLU A 27 -8.82 -0.70 16.66
N SER A 28 -8.07 0.16 15.96
CA SER A 28 -8.09 1.61 16.17
C SER A 28 -9.22 2.32 15.44
N GLN A 29 -10.07 1.64 14.66
CA GLN A 29 -11.07 2.32 13.81
C GLN A 29 -12.03 3.24 14.58
N THR A 30 -12.48 2.83 15.76
CA THR A 30 -13.40 3.63 16.59
C THR A 30 -12.69 4.86 17.14
N HIS A 31 -11.46 4.69 17.62
CA HIS A 31 -10.62 5.79 18.10
C HIS A 31 -10.30 6.78 16.98
N ASP A 32 -9.83 6.28 15.84
CA ASP A 32 -9.40 7.06 14.68
C ASP A 32 -10.56 7.84 14.02
N SER A 33 -11.81 7.50 14.34
CA SER A 33 -13.00 8.22 13.89
C SER A 33 -13.22 9.57 14.60
N GLN A 34 -12.59 9.77 15.75
CA GLN A 34 -12.62 11.02 16.50
C GLN A 34 -11.49 11.94 16.05
N PRO A 35 -11.67 13.27 16.05
CA PRO A 35 -10.61 14.21 15.67
C PRO A 35 -9.49 14.23 16.73
N ASN A 36 -8.24 14.13 16.27
CA ASN A 36 -7.06 14.35 17.10
C ASN A 36 -6.97 15.83 17.49
N ARG A 37 -6.80 16.11 18.78
CA ARG A 37 -6.64 17.47 19.31
C ARG A 37 -5.24 18.03 19.04
N GLU A 38 -4.26 17.16 18.88
CA GLU A 38 -2.85 17.47 18.67
C GLU A 38 -2.46 17.27 17.20
N ILE A 39 -3.27 17.82 16.30
CA ILE A 39 -3.02 17.70 14.87
C ILE A 39 -1.74 18.44 14.46
N ASP A 40 -0.95 17.83 13.57
CA ASP A 40 0.24 18.44 13.01
C ASP A 40 -0.07 19.78 12.32
N ARG A 41 0.70 20.81 12.66
CA ARG A 41 0.58 22.18 12.11
C ARG A 41 1.81 22.61 11.32
N SER A 42 2.61 21.65 10.87
CA SER A 42 3.86 21.89 10.15
C SER A 42 3.70 22.43 8.72
N GLY A 43 2.49 22.41 8.16
CA GLY A 43 2.21 22.76 6.76
C GLY A 43 2.13 21.56 5.79
N ILE A 44 2.62 20.37 6.19
CA ILE A 44 2.62 19.17 5.32
C ILE A 44 1.22 18.76 4.91
N ARG A 45 0.26 18.93 5.83
CA ARG A 45 -1.10 18.49 5.65
C ARG A 45 -1.82 19.32 4.61
N GLU A 46 -1.66 20.64 4.69
CA GLU A 46 -2.15 21.61 3.72
C GLU A 46 -1.55 21.35 2.34
N VAL A 47 -0.26 21.00 2.28
CA VAL A 47 0.43 20.65 1.03
C VAL A 47 -0.16 19.38 0.42
N ILE A 48 -0.35 18.32 1.21
CA ILE A 48 -0.97 17.08 0.73
C ILE A 48 -2.40 17.33 0.27
N ASP A 49 -3.21 18.05 1.07
CA ASP A 49 -4.61 18.33 0.74
C ASP A 49 -4.74 19.24 -0.49
N SER A 50 -3.77 20.14 -0.74
CA SER A 50 -3.74 21.01 -1.93
C SER A 50 -3.57 20.25 -3.25
N THR A 51 -3.06 19.00 -3.21
CA THR A 51 -2.99 18.13 -4.39
C THR A 51 -4.37 17.56 -4.80
N GLY A 52 -5.41 17.84 -4.01
CA GLY A 52 -6.81 17.58 -4.34
C GLY A 52 -7.34 16.20 -3.99
N LEU A 53 -6.48 15.23 -3.66
CA LEU A 53 -6.89 13.87 -3.32
C LEU A 53 -6.38 13.46 -1.93
N PRO A 54 -7.16 12.72 -1.13
CA PRO A 54 -6.69 12.20 0.15
C PRO A 54 -5.68 11.04 -0.06
N PRO A 55 -4.78 10.80 0.91
CA PRO A 55 -3.89 9.66 0.92
C PRO A 55 -4.64 8.32 0.89
N SER A 56 -4.00 7.28 0.38
CA SER A 56 -4.47 5.89 0.42
C SER A 56 -5.80 5.67 -0.32
N ARG A 57 -5.78 5.90 -1.65
CA ARG A 57 -6.87 5.43 -2.52
C ARG A 57 -6.78 3.92 -2.74
N ALA A 58 -7.94 3.28 -2.89
CA ALA A 58 -8.02 1.94 -3.43
C ALA A 58 -7.41 1.95 -4.83
N LYS A 59 -6.50 1.01 -5.10
CA LYS A 59 -5.80 1.02 -6.38
C LYS A 59 -6.78 0.69 -7.49
N ALA A 60 -6.68 1.41 -8.60
CA ALA A 60 -7.40 1.06 -9.81
C ALA A 60 -7.09 -0.39 -10.23
N SER A 61 -5.85 -0.86 -10.03
CA SER A 61 -5.45 -2.26 -10.29
C SER A 61 -6.23 -3.28 -9.48
N ASP A 62 -6.50 -2.99 -8.20
CA ASP A 62 -7.11 -3.97 -7.30
C ASP A 62 -8.64 -3.98 -7.48
N VAL A 63 -9.21 -2.81 -7.77
CA VAL A 63 -10.60 -2.71 -8.26
C VAL A 63 -10.75 -3.43 -9.60
N LEU A 64 -9.80 -3.27 -10.51
CA LEU A 64 -9.80 -3.93 -11.82
C LEU A 64 -9.63 -5.45 -11.69
N ALA A 65 -8.77 -5.92 -10.80
CA ALA A 65 -8.64 -7.35 -10.48
C ALA A 65 -9.95 -7.92 -9.95
N GLY A 66 -10.62 -7.21 -9.04
CA GLY A 66 -11.96 -7.57 -8.57
C GLY A 66 -13.00 -7.62 -9.71
N LEU A 67 -12.96 -6.67 -10.64
CA LEU A 67 -13.83 -6.67 -11.82
C LEU A 67 -13.55 -7.85 -12.75
N PHE A 68 -12.28 -8.19 -13.01
CA PHE A 68 -11.90 -9.35 -13.81
C PHE A 68 -12.36 -10.67 -13.17
N ILE A 69 -12.15 -10.84 -11.87
CA ILE A 69 -12.64 -12.02 -11.12
C ILE A 69 -14.17 -12.07 -11.20
N GLY A 70 -14.84 -10.92 -11.01
CA GLY A 70 -16.30 -10.82 -11.10
C GLY A 70 -16.84 -11.19 -12.48
N PHE A 71 -16.14 -10.81 -13.56
CA PHE A 71 -16.50 -11.16 -14.93
C PHE A 71 -16.56 -12.67 -15.15
N PHE A 72 -15.58 -13.43 -14.65
CA PHE A 72 -15.63 -14.90 -14.69
C PHE A 72 -16.82 -15.46 -13.92
N GLY A 73 -17.13 -14.88 -12.77
CA GLY A 73 -18.30 -15.26 -11.98
C GLY A 73 -19.62 -15.03 -12.70
N VAL A 74 -19.79 -13.86 -13.32
CA VAL A 74 -20.98 -13.53 -14.13
C VAL A 74 -21.09 -14.44 -15.34
N THR A 75 -19.97 -14.76 -16.00
CA THR A 75 -19.96 -15.67 -17.15
C THR A 75 -20.38 -17.09 -16.74
N ALA A 76 -19.86 -17.60 -15.62
CA ALA A 76 -20.26 -18.88 -15.07
C ALA A 76 -21.75 -18.90 -14.66
N ALA A 77 -22.26 -17.80 -14.10
CA ALA A 77 -23.68 -17.67 -13.77
C ALA A 77 -24.56 -17.73 -15.03
N PHE A 78 -24.14 -17.05 -16.11
CA PHE A 78 -24.85 -17.08 -17.38
C PHE A 78 -24.89 -18.49 -17.99
N LEU A 79 -23.76 -19.22 -17.96
CA LEU A 79 -23.72 -20.62 -18.40
C LEU A 79 -24.62 -21.53 -17.55
N ALA A 80 -24.64 -21.33 -16.23
CA ALA A 80 -25.56 -22.04 -15.34
C ALA A 80 -27.03 -21.75 -15.72
N LEU A 81 -27.39 -20.50 -16.02
CA LEU A 81 -28.75 -20.18 -16.48
C LEU A 81 -29.10 -20.89 -17.80
N ILE A 82 -28.15 -20.99 -18.74
CA ILE A 82 -28.36 -21.74 -19.98
C ILE A 82 -28.61 -23.23 -19.68
N PHE A 83 -27.74 -23.87 -18.89
CA PHE A 83 -27.94 -25.28 -18.53
C PHE A 83 -29.26 -25.50 -17.77
N GLY A 84 -29.62 -24.61 -16.85
CA GLY A 84 -30.88 -24.67 -16.13
C GLY A 84 -32.10 -24.51 -17.05
N PHE A 85 -32.02 -23.64 -18.05
CA PHE A 85 -33.07 -23.47 -19.07
C PHE A 85 -33.22 -24.71 -19.96
N VAL A 86 -32.10 -25.34 -20.35
CA VAL A 86 -32.11 -26.60 -21.10
C VAL A 86 -32.75 -27.72 -20.27
N ILE A 87 -32.39 -27.85 -18.99
CA ILE A 87 -33.03 -28.81 -18.07
C ILE A 87 -34.53 -28.55 -17.98
N PHE A 88 -34.95 -27.29 -17.87
CA PHE A 88 -36.36 -26.91 -17.76
C PHE A 88 -37.17 -27.29 -19.01
N ILE A 89 -36.66 -27.05 -20.22
CA ILE A 89 -37.33 -27.44 -21.47
C ILE A 89 -37.34 -28.97 -21.65
N SER A 90 -36.25 -29.65 -21.28
CA SER A 90 -36.11 -31.11 -21.43
C SER A 90 -36.83 -31.92 -20.33
N ALA A 91 -37.32 -31.29 -19.27
CA ALA A 91 -37.98 -31.98 -18.16
C ALA A 91 -39.29 -32.69 -18.55
N GLY A 92 -39.84 -32.42 -19.74
CA GLY A 92 -41.03 -33.09 -20.29
C GLY A 92 -40.75 -34.13 -21.38
N SER A 93 -39.48 -34.41 -21.71
CA SER A 93 -39.08 -35.37 -22.76
C SER A 93 -38.38 -36.58 -22.13
N ASP A 94 -38.93 -37.79 -22.32
CA ASP A 94 -38.47 -39.06 -21.74
C ASP A 94 -37.17 -39.62 -22.38
N GLU A 95 -36.54 -38.90 -23.30
CA GLU A 95 -35.40 -39.38 -24.07
C GLU A 95 -34.13 -38.56 -23.80
N GLY A 96 -33.20 -39.14 -23.03
CA GLY A 96 -31.80 -38.71 -23.00
C GLY A 96 -31.13 -38.77 -21.63
N ASP A 97 -29.86 -39.23 -21.60
CA ASP A 97 -28.97 -39.17 -20.43
C ASP A 97 -28.64 -37.70 -20.11
N SER A 98 -29.46 -37.08 -19.26
CA SER A 98 -29.37 -35.67 -18.86
C SER A 98 -28.28 -35.40 -17.82
N SER A 99 -27.53 -36.44 -17.41
CA SER A 99 -26.52 -36.36 -16.35
C SER A 99 -25.49 -35.26 -16.64
N GLY A 100 -24.94 -35.19 -17.86
CA GLY A 100 -23.93 -34.18 -18.21
C GLY A 100 -24.41 -32.73 -18.07
N ILE A 101 -25.67 -32.46 -18.40
CA ILE A 101 -26.28 -31.11 -18.34
C ILE A 101 -26.49 -30.69 -16.87
N VAL A 102 -26.95 -31.62 -16.02
CA VAL A 102 -27.11 -31.39 -14.57
C VAL A 102 -25.76 -31.14 -13.90
N HIS A 103 -24.73 -31.92 -14.23
CA HIS A 103 -23.38 -31.68 -13.73
C HIS A 103 -22.83 -30.33 -14.19
N GLY A 104 -23.04 -29.96 -15.46
CA GLY A 104 -22.67 -28.66 -16.02
C GLY A 104 -23.33 -27.48 -15.27
N PHE A 105 -24.63 -27.60 -14.98
CA PHE A 105 -25.37 -26.63 -14.17
C PHE A 105 -24.77 -26.44 -12.78
N LEU A 106 -24.52 -27.54 -12.07
CA LEU A 106 -23.98 -27.50 -10.69
C LEU A 106 -22.57 -26.93 -10.64
N ILE A 107 -21.68 -27.35 -11.56
CA ILE A 107 -20.30 -26.86 -11.63
C ILE A 107 -20.28 -25.36 -11.96
N CYS A 108 -21.03 -24.94 -12.98
CA CYS A 108 -21.08 -23.52 -13.36
C CYS A 108 -21.71 -22.67 -12.25
N GLY A 109 -22.76 -23.16 -11.59
CA GLY A 109 -23.37 -22.50 -10.44
C GLY A 109 -22.40 -22.35 -9.26
N ALA A 110 -21.66 -23.40 -8.92
CA ALA A 110 -20.65 -23.34 -7.86
C ALA A 110 -19.51 -22.37 -8.19
N LEU A 111 -18.98 -22.42 -9.41
CA LEU A 111 -17.95 -21.48 -9.87
C LEU A 111 -18.44 -20.03 -9.85
N ALA A 112 -19.68 -19.78 -10.25
CA ALA A 112 -20.28 -18.45 -10.19
C ALA A 112 -20.27 -17.88 -8.76
N VAL A 113 -20.72 -18.67 -7.78
CA VAL A 113 -20.74 -18.27 -6.37
C VAL A 113 -19.33 -17.99 -5.86
N VAL A 114 -18.36 -18.87 -6.16
CA VAL A 114 -16.96 -18.71 -5.74
C VAL A 114 -16.34 -17.45 -6.32
N PHE A 115 -16.41 -17.24 -7.63
CA PHE A 115 -15.80 -16.09 -8.28
C PHE A 115 -16.47 -14.77 -7.89
N VAL A 116 -17.81 -14.72 -7.83
CA VAL A 116 -18.51 -13.52 -7.36
C VAL A 116 -18.18 -13.22 -5.90
N GLY A 117 -18.14 -14.25 -5.04
CA GLY A 117 -17.75 -14.12 -3.63
C GLY A 117 -16.33 -13.56 -3.48
N LEU A 118 -15.36 -14.12 -4.20
CA LEU A 118 -13.97 -13.65 -4.20
C LEU A 118 -13.85 -12.20 -4.70
N ALA A 119 -14.53 -11.86 -5.80
CA ALA A 119 -14.54 -10.49 -6.33
C ALA A 119 -15.04 -9.48 -5.30
N ILE A 120 -16.16 -9.81 -4.62
CA ILE A 120 -16.73 -8.98 -3.57
C ILE A 120 -15.76 -8.83 -2.40
N LEU A 121 -15.12 -9.92 -1.96
CA LEU A 121 -14.17 -9.89 -0.85
C LEU A 121 -12.96 -8.99 -1.16
N VAL A 122 -12.35 -9.16 -2.33
CA VAL A 122 -11.19 -8.37 -2.78
C VAL A 122 -11.53 -6.88 -2.84
N VAL A 123 -12.66 -6.52 -3.47
CA VAL A 123 -13.06 -5.11 -3.57
C VAL A 123 -13.41 -4.53 -2.20
N ARG A 124 -14.05 -5.31 -1.32
CA ARG A 124 -14.42 -4.86 0.03
C ARG A 124 -13.20 -4.68 0.94
N SER A 125 -12.23 -5.59 0.93
CA SER A 125 -11.05 -5.50 1.78
C SER A 125 -10.23 -4.23 1.46
N GLU A 126 -9.98 -3.98 0.18
CA GLU A 126 -9.23 -2.80 -0.27
C GLU A 126 -9.95 -1.50 0.03
N LYS A 127 -11.27 -1.47 -0.21
CA LYS A 127 -12.10 -0.30 0.09
C LYS A 127 -12.16 -0.02 1.61
N ARG A 128 -12.22 -1.05 2.45
CA ARG A 128 -12.21 -0.91 3.92
C ARG A 128 -10.87 -0.37 4.42
N SER A 129 -9.75 -0.95 3.95
CA SER A 129 -8.41 -0.50 4.32
C SER A 129 -8.16 0.95 3.93
N SER A 130 -8.44 1.30 2.66
CA SER A 130 -8.32 2.68 2.17
C SER A 130 -9.23 3.65 2.92
N LYS A 131 -10.48 3.26 3.23
CA LYS A 131 -11.40 4.09 4.02
C LYS A 131 -10.86 4.35 5.43
N ARG A 132 -10.31 3.33 6.09
CA ARG A 132 -9.70 3.47 7.44
C ARG A 132 -8.53 4.43 7.41
N THR A 133 -7.57 4.25 6.51
CA THR A 133 -6.44 5.19 6.37
C THR A 133 -6.92 6.60 6.03
N SER A 134 -7.94 6.75 5.19
CA SER A 134 -8.48 8.07 4.86
C SER A 134 -9.18 8.75 6.05
N ILE A 135 -9.89 8.00 6.89
CA ILE A 135 -10.51 8.51 8.12
C ILE A 135 -9.43 8.92 9.12
N ALA A 136 -8.47 8.03 9.39
CA ALA A 136 -7.34 8.29 10.28
C ALA A 136 -6.52 9.49 9.80
N TRP A 137 -6.27 9.59 8.49
CA TRP A 137 -5.69 10.78 7.87
C TRP A 137 -6.53 11.98 8.23
N LYS A 138 -7.79 12.09 7.77
CA LYS A 138 -8.66 13.27 7.94
C LYS A 138 -8.79 13.75 9.38
N ASN A 139 -8.77 12.83 10.33
CA ASN A 139 -8.88 13.12 11.75
C ASN A 139 -7.54 13.45 12.42
N GLY A 140 -6.41 13.37 11.73
CA GLY A 140 -5.11 13.83 12.24
C GLY A 140 -4.31 12.77 12.99
N TRP A 141 -4.62 11.49 12.79
CA TRP A 141 -3.91 10.37 13.43
C TRP A 141 -2.71 9.86 12.64
N ILE A 142 -2.61 10.24 11.37
CA ILE A 142 -1.48 9.91 10.50
C ILE A 142 -0.73 11.18 10.18
N GLU A 143 0.57 11.16 10.45
CA GLU A 143 1.50 12.21 10.06
C GLU A 143 2.40 11.73 8.93
N TYR A 144 2.82 12.67 8.09
CA TYR A 144 3.79 12.43 7.02
C TYR A 144 5.00 13.32 7.22
N ARG A 145 6.20 12.76 7.05
CA ARG A 145 7.47 13.50 7.15
C ARG A 145 8.42 13.11 6.02
N PRO A 146 9.21 14.05 5.47
CA PRO A 146 10.38 13.71 4.67
C PRO A 146 11.36 12.88 5.51
N ALA A 147 11.95 11.85 4.91
CA ALA A 147 12.99 11.06 5.52
C ALA A 147 14.05 10.62 4.52
N LEU A 148 15.30 10.68 4.94
CA LEU A 148 16.42 10.07 4.24
C LEU A 148 16.45 8.58 4.55
N ILE A 149 16.41 7.74 3.52
CA ILE A 149 16.48 6.29 3.68
C ILE A 149 17.94 5.88 3.73
N GLY A 150 18.38 5.26 4.83
CA GLY A 150 19.72 4.71 4.96
C GLY A 150 19.92 3.42 4.18
N GLU A 151 20.92 2.65 4.61
CA GLU A 151 21.25 1.37 4.00
C GLU A 151 20.17 0.32 4.23
N LEU A 152 19.81 -0.40 3.18
CA LEU A 152 18.77 -1.42 3.27
C LEU A 152 19.31 -2.67 3.95
N VAL A 153 18.58 -3.16 4.94
CA VAL A 153 18.87 -4.41 5.65
C VAL A 153 17.86 -5.45 5.21
N LEU A 154 18.33 -6.51 4.55
CA LEU A 154 17.49 -7.65 4.25
C LEU A 154 17.11 -8.35 5.56
N HIS A 155 15.83 -8.30 5.91
CA HIS A 155 15.32 -8.83 7.17
C HIS A 155 14.77 -10.25 7.00
N ARG A 156 14.01 -10.50 5.92
CA ARG A 156 13.37 -11.79 5.67
C ARG A 156 13.23 -12.05 4.18
N ARG A 157 13.28 -13.32 3.78
CA ARG A 157 12.87 -13.80 2.46
C ARG A 157 11.63 -14.67 2.62
N ARG A 158 10.63 -14.46 1.78
CA ARG A 158 9.47 -15.34 1.69
C ARG A 158 9.35 -15.86 0.27
N ARG A 159 9.38 -17.18 0.12
CA ARG A 159 9.11 -17.83 -1.15
C ARG A 159 7.60 -17.98 -1.31
N ASN A 160 7.07 -17.40 -2.37
CA ASN A 160 5.75 -17.70 -2.91
C ASN A 160 5.96 -18.61 -4.14
N ASP A 161 4.89 -19.23 -4.63
CA ASP A 161 4.96 -20.25 -5.68
C ASP A 161 5.72 -19.79 -6.94
N ASP A 162 5.54 -18.51 -7.33
CA ASP A 162 6.15 -17.94 -8.54
C ASP A 162 7.25 -16.87 -8.25
N SER A 163 7.46 -16.47 -7.00
CA SER A 163 8.37 -15.36 -6.68
C SER A 163 8.92 -15.39 -5.26
N THR A 164 10.12 -14.82 -5.06
CA THR A 164 10.68 -14.59 -3.72
C THR A 164 10.51 -13.12 -3.34
N ASP A 165 9.67 -12.86 -2.34
CA ASP A 165 9.53 -11.55 -1.73
C ASP A 165 10.71 -11.30 -0.78
N HIS A 166 11.39 -10.17 -0.96
CA HIS A 166 12.52 -9.73 -0.15
C HIS A 166 12.06 -8.58 0.73
N TYR A 167 12.02 -8.83 2.05
CA TYR A 167 11.59 -7.87 3.06
C TYR A 167 12.79 -7.16 3.64
N TYR A 168 12.72 -5.83 3.68
CA TYR A 168 13.77 -4.95 4.14
C TYR A 168 13.31 -4.09 5.31
N LYS A 169 14.26 -3.71 6.15
CA LYS A 169 14.18 -2.56 7.06
C LYS A 169 15.32 -1.60 6.73
N ALA A 170 15.20 -0.35 7.11
CA ALA A 170 16.25 0.65 6.94
C ALA A 170 16.22 1.64 8.12
N PRO A 171 17.39 2.10 8.58
CA PRO A 171 17.46 3.28 9.42
C PRO A 171 17.06 4.51 8.60
N LEU A 172 16.44 5.48 9.25
CA LEU A 172 15.89 6.70 8.67
C LEU A 172 16.43 7.91 9.41
N LEU A 173 16.64 9.01 8.69
CA LEU A 173 16.72 10.36 9.27
C LEU A 173 15.46 11.11 8.88
N ILE A 174 14.57 11.33 9.84
CA ILE A 174 13.28 11.97 9.59
C ILE A 174 13.43 13.48 9.78
N LEU A 175 13.22 14.27 8.74
CA LEU A 175 13.31 15.71 8.81
C LEU A 175 12.08 16.29 9.53
N GLN A 176 12.35 17.02 10.60
CA GLN A 176 11.36 17.75 11.38
C GLN A 176 11.27 19.21 10.93
N PRO A 177 10.16 19.92 11.26
CA PRO A 177 9.96 21.32 10.86
C PRO A 177 11.02 22.29 11.41
N ASP A 178 11.64 21.94 12.54
CA ASP A 178 12.73 22.70 13.17
C ASP A 178 14.10 22.44 12.51
N GLY A 179 14.16 21.58 11.48
CA GLY A 179 15.37 21.17 10.80
C GLY A 179 16.11 20.02 11.49
N SER A 180 15.65 19.56 12.65
CA SER A 180 16.23 18.38 13.31
C SER A 180 15.95 17.10 12.51
N MET A 181 16.83 16.12 12.67
CA MET A 181 16.76 14.85 11.93
C MET A 181 16.92 13.65 12.89
N PRO A 182 15.92 13.37 13.75
CA PRO A 182 15.93 12.18 14.59
C PRO A 182 16.10 10.90 13.78
N LYS A 183 16.89 9.97 14.34
CA LYS A 183 17.06 8.62 13.80
C LYS A 183 15.89 7.73 14.21
N ALA A 184 15.35 6.99 13.25
CA ALA A 184 14.32 6.00 13.48
C ALA A 184 14.55 4.76 12.60
N TRP A 185 13.82 3.68 12.87
CA TRP A 185 13.78 2.52 11.98
C TRP A 185 12.44 2.47 11.25
N CYS A 186 12.48 2.09 9.98
CA CYS A 186 11.26 1.89 9.22
C CYS A 186 10.59 0.53 9.51
N ALA A 187 9.29 0.46 9.28
CA ALA A 187 8.53 -0.78 9.16
C ALA A 187 9.12 -1.67 8.06
N GLU A 188 8.81 -2.97 8.11
CA GLU A 188 9.17 -3.87 7.02
C GLU A 188 8.51 -3.44 5.71
N PHE A 189 9.29 -3.44 4.63
CA PHE A 189 8.78 -3.20 3.29
C PHE A 189 9.38 -4.16 2.28
N VAL A 190 8.65 -4.40 1.19
CA VAL A 190 9.11 -5.29 0.12
C VAL A 190 9.77 -4.48 -0.99
N SER A 191 10.92 -4.95 -1.45
CA SER A 191 11.66 -4.41 -2.59
C SER A 191 12.27 -5.52 -3.45
N ALA A 192 13.03 -5.13 -4.48
CA ALA A 192 13.71 -6.04 -5.39
C ALA A 192 14.79 -6.88 -4.69
N ASN A 193 15.30 -7.90 -5.38
CA ASN A 193 16.41 -8.75 -4.92
C ASN A 193 17.65 -7.90 -4.53
N PRO A 194 18.36 -8.23 -3.43
CA PRO A 194 19.51 -7.46 -2.95
C PRO A 194 20.63 -7.31 -3.99
N ASN A 195 20.92 -8.34 -4.79
CA ASN A 195 21.95 -8.28 -5.82
C ASN A 195 21.58 -7.28 -6.93
N TRP A 196 20.29 -7.22 -7.29
CA TRP A 196 19.80 -6.26 -8.27
C TRP A 196 19.85 -4.83 -7.72
N LEU A 197 19.53 -4.65 -6.43
CA LEU A 197 19.63 -3.36 -5.77
C LEU A 197 21.08 -2.87 -5.72
N LYS A 198 22.03 -3.71 -5.28
CA LYS A 198 23.47 -3.40 -5.26
C LYS A 198 23.98 -3.03 -6.66
N MET A 199 23.61 -3.80 -7.69
CA MET A 199 23.96 -3.52 -9.09
C MET A 199 23.40 -2.19 -9.62
N ARG A 200 22.25 -1.74 -9.09
CA ARG A 200 21.64 -0.45 -9.43
C ARG A 200 22.20 0.72 -8.61
N GLY A 201 23.20 0.48 -7.78
CA GLY A 201 23.86 1.50 -6.95
C GLY A 201 23.09 1.86 -5.68
N PHE A 202 22.12 1.04 -5.26
CA PHE A 202 21.49 1.21 -3.95
C PHE A 202 22.41 0.70 -2.84
N THR A 203 22.43 1.40 -1.71
CA THR A 203 23.18 0.99 -0.53
C THR A 203 22.40 -0.08 0.23
N VAL A 204 23.01 -1.26 0.35
CA VAL A 204 22.41 -2.42 1.01
C VAL A 204 23.46 -2.95 1.99
N ALA A 205 23.14 -2.90 3.28
CA ALA A 205 24.01 -3.36 4.34
C ALA A 205 24.04 -4.89 4.41
N ASP A 206 25.16 -5.43 4.88
CA ASP A 206 25.33 -6.87 5.06
C ASP A 206 24.63 -7.42 6.32
N GLY A 207 24.18 -6.53 7.21
CA GLY A 207 23.39 -6.88 8.38
C GLY A 207 22.88 -5.67 9.17
N PRO A 208 21.97 -5.87 10.14
CA PRO A 208 21.34 -4.79 10.90
C PRO A 208 22.31 -4.01 11.79
N LEU A 209 23.38 -4.64 12.29
CA LEU A 209 24.34 -4.03 13.22
C LEU A 209 25.26 -3.00 12.55
N VAL A 210 25.47 -3.14 11.24
CA VAL A 210 26.35 -2.26 10.45
C VAL A 210 25.58 -1.27 9.62
N ALA A 211 24.25 -1.37 9.59
CA ALA A 211 23.41 -0.51 8.77
C ALA A 211 23.36 0.90 9.34
N THR A 212 23.65 1.87 8.47
CA THR A 212 23.71 3.28 8.85
C THR A 212 22.84 4.14 7.96
N VAL A 213 22.61 5.37 8.42
CA VAL A 213 22.00 6.44 7.63
C VAL A 213 22.81 7.70 7.85
N ASP A 214 23.36 8.22 6.76
CA ASP A 214 24.01 9.52 6.70
C ASP A 214 23.92 10.08 5.27
N PHE A 215 24.41 11.31 5.06
CA PHE A 215 24.32 11.99 3.77
C PHE A 215 25.16 11.36 2.65
N ASN A 216 26.08 10.45 2.97
CA ASN A 216 26.92 9.70 2.03
C ASN A 216 26.40 8.27 1.81
N HIS A 217 25.86 7.63 2.85
CA HIS A 217 25.33 6.27 2.85
C HIS A 217 23.80 6.30 2.95
N ASN A 218 23.15 6.59 1.83
CA ASN A 218 21.70 6.63 1.73
C ASN A 218 21.20 6.21 0.35
N ASN A 219 19.91 5.93 0.29
CA ASN A 219 19.15 5.60 -0.91
C ASN A 219 18.28 6.77 -1.38
N GLY A 220 18.55 7.99 -0.91
CA GLY A 220 17.78 9.20 -1.20
C GLY A 220 16.57 9.44 -0.28
N TRP A 221 15.92 10.56 -0.51
CA TRP A 221 14.78 11.05 0.25
C TRP A 221 13.46 10.46 -0.23
N HIS A 222 12.63 10.08 0.73
CA HIS A 222 11.24 9.68 0.53
C HIS A 222 10.38 10.37 1.60
N VAL A 223 9.07 10.19 1.52
CA VAL A 223 8.16 10.47 2.63
C VAL A 223 7.96 9.21 3.46
N VAL A 224 7.88 9.35 4.78
CA VAL A 224 7.43 8.31 5.70
C VAL A 224 6.13 8.75 6.33
N ALA A 225 5.33 7.79 6.76
CA ALA A 225 4.17 8.06 7.59
C ALA A 225 4.27 7.32 8.92
N TYR A 226 3.68 7.89 9.96
CA TYR A 226 3.55 7.22 11.23
C TYR A 226 2.28 7.67 11.94
N ARG A 227 1.95 6.95 13.00
CA ARG A 227 0.81 7.25 13.87
C ARG A 227 1.18 8.32 14.90
N ALA A 228 0.34 9.34 15.03
CA ALA A 228 0.57 10.46 15.95
C ALA A 228 0.35 10.08 17.43
N ASP A 229 -0.45 9.05 17.70
CA ASP A 229 -0.79 8.57 19.05
C ASP A 229 0.21 7.54 19.60
N ASP A 230 1.19 7.11 18.80
CA ASP A 230 2.21 6.15 19.23
C ASP A 230 3.42 6.90 19.79
N PRO A 231 3.81 6.69 21.06
CA PRO A 231 5.00 7.32 21.64
C PRO A 231 6.31 6.83 21.01
N ASN A 232 6.33 5.65 20.38
CA ASN A 232 7.47 5.11 19.65
C ASN A 232 7.05 4.70 18.23
N PRO A 233 6.71 5.69 17.39
CA PRO A 233 6.02 5.45 16.14
C PRO A 233 6.85 4.61 15.18
N THR A 234 6.25 3.50 14.72
CA THR A 234 6.84 2.73 13.63
C THR A 234 6.64 3.45 12.30
N SER A 235 7.71 3.97 11.72
CA SER A 235 7.67 4.74 10.48
C SER A 235 7.49 3.85 9.25
N ALA A 236 6.37 4.00 8.54
CA ALA A 236 6.07 3.23 7.34
C ALA A 236 6.47 3.99 6.06
N LEU A 237 7.25 3.33 5.22
CA LEU A 237 7.51 3.77 3.83
C LEU A 237 6.32 3.43 2.90
N GLN A 238 5.43 2.54 3.32
CA GLN A 238 4.27 2.08 2.56
C GLN A 238 3.02 2.86 2.98
N HIS A 239 2.95 4.12 2.56
CA HIS A 239 2.05 5.09 3.18
C HIS A 239 0.90 5.58 2.28
N GLY A 240 0.86 5.13 1.02
CA GLY A 240 -0.27 5.36 0.12
C GLY A 240 -0.41 6.78 -0.44
N LEU A 241 0.63 7.62 -0.36
CA LEU A 241 0.63 8.90 -1.10
C LEU A 241 0.90 8.64 -2.59
N SER A 242 0.33 9.48 -3.45
CA SER A 242 0.68 9.54 -4.87
C SER A 242 2.09 10.12 -5.06
N LYS A 243 2.65 9.96 -6.27
CA LYS A 243 3.95 10.58 -6.61
C LYS A 243 3.90 12.11 -6.51
N GLU A 244 2.79 12.71 -6.96
CA GLU A 244 2.59 14.16 -6.90
C GLU A 244 2.54 14.66 -5.45
N GLN A 245 1.85 13.93 -4.57
CA GLN A 245 1.82 14.22 -3.14
C GLN A 245 3.20 14.12 -2.49
N MET A 246 3.94 13.05 -2.78
CA MET A 246 5.30 12.90 -2.26
C MET A 246 6.20 14.03 -2.73
N GLU A 247 6.13 14.41 -3.99
CA GLU A 247 6.93 15.50 -4.54
C GLU A 247 6.56 16.84 -3.92
N ALA A 248 5.27 17.12 -3.73
CA ALA A 248 4.79 18.33 -3.07
C ALA A 248 5.32 18.44 -1.63
N VAL A 249 5.26 17.34 -0.86
CA VAL A 249 5.78 17.26 0.51
C VAL A 249 7.28 17.54 0.55
N LEU A 250 8.06 16.87 -0.31
CA LEU A 250 9.52 17.03 -0.32
C LEU A 250 9.93 18.43 -0.79
N THR A 251 9.26 18.98 -1.81
CA THR A 251 9.49 20.35 -2.30
C THR A 251 9.14 21.39 -1.25
N PHE A 252 8.05 21.19 -0.50
CA PHE A 252 7.67 22.08 0.59
C PHE A 252 8.75 22.10 1.68
N ALA A 253 9.26 20.92 2.07
CA ALA A 253 10.30 20.81 3.07
C ALA A 253 11.63 21.45 2.63
N GLU A 254 12.03 21.26 1.36
CA GLU A 254 13.19 21.95 0.75
C GLU A 254 13.11 23.47 0.90
N ASN A 255 11.92 24.04 0.71
CA ASN A 255 11.73 25.49 0.74
C ASN A 255 11.53 26.05 2.16
N SER A 256 10.98 25.24 3.07
CA SER A 256 10.45 25.74 4.34
C SER A 256 11.26 25.30 5.57
N TRP A 257 11.87 24.11 5.51
CA TRP A 257 12.48 23.46 6.68
C TRP A 257 13.99 23.32 6.57
N VAL A 258 14.49 23.24 5.34
CA VAL A 258 15.93 23.18 5.07
C VAL A 258 16.42 24.60 4.77
N LYS A 259 17.12 25.22 5.72
CA LYS A 259 17.68 26.57 5.60
C LYS A 259 19.20 26.52 5.51
#